data_AF-X0VYL5-F1
#
_entry.id   AF-X0VYL5-F1
#
_cell.length_a   1.000
_cell.length_b   1.000
_cell.length_c   1.000
_cell.angle_alpha   90.00
_cell.angle_beta   90.00
_cell.angle_gamma   90.00
#
_symmetry.space_group_name_H-M   'P 1'
#
loop_
_entity.id
_entity.type
_entity.pdbx_description
1 polymer ?
#
loop_
_entity_poly.entity_id
_entity_poly.type
_entity_poly.pdbx_seq_one_letter_code
_entity_poly.pdbx_strand_id
1 'polypeptide(L)'
;MGKKLTKEELLAKANEPKMFAMKYHPFYRGKIGVEIKTPVRSYEDFAIWYTPGVAEPCLDIQKNKNKVYEHTNKGNFVAIISDGTRVLSLGDIGPKAALPVMEGKGMLFKYLGGVDAFPICLNTKDPDEIITAVKWLVPTFGGINLEDIAKPKCFYILERLQKELDIPVWHDDQQGTALVTLAGLISALKVVDKKMEDVSITFIGAGAANINCAKYIMLAGANP
;
A
#
# COMPACT_ATOMS: atom_id res chain seq x y z
N MET A 1 -30.10 -22.90 -19.71
CA MET A 1 -29.32 -23.20 -18.49
C MET A 1 -27.89 -23.53 -18.90
N GLY A 2 -26.90 -22.73 -18.49
CA GLY A 2 -25.49 -22.99 -18.82
C GLY A 2 -25.03 -24.32 -18.22
N LYS A 3 -24.21 -25.09 -18.97
CA LYS A 3 -23.62 -26.34 -18.50
C LYS A 3 -22.88 -26.07 -17.18
N LYS A 4 -23.25 -26.79 -16.12
CA LYS A 4 -22.60 -26.67 -14.81
C LYS A 4 -21.19 -27.24 -14.95
N LEU A 5 -20.18 -26.41 -14.69
CA LEU A 5 -18.78 -26.82 -14.79
C LEU A 5 -18.49 -27.95 -13.79
N THR A 6 -17.63 -28.90 -14.17
CA THR A 6 -17.13 -29.90 -13.23
C THR A 6 -16.21 -29.27 -12.19
N LYS A 7 -15.91 -30.01 -11.12
CA LYS A 7 -14.94 -29.57 -10.11
C LYS A 7 -13.56 -29.36 -10.74
N GLU A 8 -13.13 -30.22 -11.68
CA GLU A 8 -11.86 -30.01 -12.37
C GLU A 8 -11.89 -28.76 -13.23
N GLU A 9 -12.97 -28.51 -13.98
CA GLU A 9 -13.11 -27.31 -14.81
C GLU A 9 -13.10 -26.03 -13.97
N LEU A 10 -13.75 -26.03 -12.80
CA LEU A 10 -13.71 -24.91 -11.86
C LEU A 10 -12.30 -24.69 -11.28
N LEU A 11 -11.58 -25.76 -10.93
CA LEU A 11 -10.20 -25.67 -10.45
C LEU A 11 -9.23 -25.20 -11.54
N ALA A 12 -9.40 -25.68 -12.77
CA ALA A 12 -8.61 -25.24 -13.92
C ALA A 12 -8.83 -23.73 -14.16
N LYS A 13 -10.10 -23.30 -14.20
CA LYS A 13 -10.45 -21.88 -14.35
C LYS A 13 -9.91 -21.02 -13.20
N ALA A 14 -9.99 -21.49 -11.95
CA ALA A 14 -9.46 -20.76 -10.80
C ALA A 14 -7.92 -20.64 -10.81
N ASN A 15 -7.22 -21.59 -11.44
CA ASN A 15 -5.75 -21.58 -11.54
C ASN A 15 -5.22 -20.90 -12.82
N GLU A 16 -6.08 -20.64 -13.80
CA GLU A 16 -5.73 -19.97 -15.05
C GLU A 16 -4.97 -18.64 -14.84
N PRO A 17 -5.36 -17.76 -13.90
CA PRO A 17 -4.60 -16.54 -13.62
C PRO A 17 -3.15 -16.78 -13.20
N LYS A 18 -2.85 -17.92 -12.54
CA LYS A 18 -1.48 -18.27 -12.14
C LYS A 18 -0.61 -18.59 -13.36
N MET A 19 -1.17 -19.27 -14.35
CA MET A 19 -0.46 -19.57 -15.61
C MET A 19 -0.16 -18.27 -16.36
N PHE A 20 -1.14 -17.36 -16.45
CA PHE A 20 -0.94 -16.06 -17.05
C PHE A 20 0.07 -15.21 -16.28
N ALA A 21 0.05 -15.24 -14.94
CA ALA A 21 1.00 -14.50 -14.12
C ALA A 21 2.46 -14.90 -14.43
N MET A 22 2.73 -16.19 -14.63
CA MET A 22 4.07 -16.70 -14.99
C MET A 22 4.49 -16.33 -16.41
N LYS A 23 3.54 -16.07 -17.31
CA LYS A 23 3.82 -15.59 -18.67
C LYS A 23 4.03 -14.08 -18.72
N TYR A 24 3.18 -13.32 -18.04
CA TYR A 24 3.12 -11.87 -18.21
C TYR A 24 4.11 -11.09 -17.35
N HIS A 25 4.43 -11.55 -16.13
CA HIS A 25 5.46 -10.86 -15.32
C HIS A 25 6.83 -10.83 -16.03
N PRO A 26 7.34 -11.93 -16.62
CA PRO A 26 8.57 -11.89 -17.40
C PRO A 26 8.46 -11.10 -18.71
N PHE A 27 7.31 -11.17 -19.37
CA PHE A 27 7.07 -10.46 -20.64
C PHE A 27 7.17 -8.93 -20.46
N TYR A 28 6.51 -8.39 -19.43
CA TYR A 28 6.55 -6.95 -19.12
C TYR A 28 7.72 -6.55 -18.21
N ARG A 29 8.43 -7.53 -17.63
CA ARG A 29 9.54 -7.32 -16.68
C ARG A 29 9.13 -6.51 -15.45
N GLY A 30 8.00 -6.89 -14.87
CA GLY A 30 7.34 -6.15 -13.78
C GLY A 30 5.96 -5.64 -14.19
N LYS A 31 5.35 -4.81 -13.35
CA LYS A 31 3.98 -4.30 -13.57
C LYS A 31 3.87 -2.78 -13.68
N ILE A 32 4.87 -2.05 -13.22
CA ILE A 32 4.86 -0.58 -13.15
C ILE A 32 6.15 0.00 -13.74
N GLY A 33 6.09 1.24 -14.19
CA GLY A 33 7.23 2.00 -14.71
C GLY A 33 7.14 3.47 -14.31
N VAL A 34 8.19 4.23 -14.63
CA VAL A 34 8.22 5.69 -14.42
C VAL A 34 7.93 6.37 -15.75
N GLU A 35 7.01 7.35 -15.74
CA GLU A 35 6.64 8.15 -16.90
C GLU A 35 7.04 9.62 -16.70
N ILE A 36 7.35 10.31 -17.79
CA ILE A 36 7.63 11.75 -17.78
C ILE A 36 6.29 12.49 -17.84
N LYS A 37 6.07 13.42 -16.88
CA LYS A 37 4.85 14.24 -16.82
C LYS A 37 4.95 15.57 -17.59
N THR A 38 6.17 16.01 -17.88
CA THR A 38 6.45 17.30 -18.51
C THR A 38 6.65 17.15 -20.03
N PRO A 39 6.33 18.19 -20.82
CA PRO A 39 6.64 18.18 -22.24
C PRO A 39 8.15 18.32 -22.45
N VAL A 40 8.71 17.44 -23.30
CA VAL A 40 10.08 17.55 -23.83
C VAL A 40 9.97 17.53 -25.35
N ARG A 41 10.01 18.71 -25.96
CA ARG A 41 9.75 18.93 -27.39
C ARG A 41 11.03 19.17 -28.18
N SER A 42 12.03 19.73 -27.52
CA SER A 42 13.34 20.02 -28.10
C SER A 42 14.42 20.01 -27.01
N TYR A 43 15.68 20.17 -27.42
CA TYR A 43 16.81 20.17 -26.50
C TYR A 43 16.74 21.31 -25.47
N GLU A 44 16.16 22.44 -25.87
CA GLU A 44 15.99 23.63 -25.03
C GLU A 44 15.09 23.38 -23.81
N ASP A 45 14.13 22.44 -23.89
CA ASP A 45 13.28 22.10 -22.74
C ASP A 45 14.11 21.46 -21.59
N PHE A 46 15.27 20.84 -21.87
CA PHE A 46 16.16 20.35 -20.81
C PHE A 46 16.76 21.46 -19.98
N ALA A 47 16.95 22.66 -20.53
CA ALA A 47 17.43 23.81 -19.78
C ALA A 47 16.40 24.31 -18.74
N ILE A 48 15.12 23.94 -18.89
CA ILE A 48 14.04 24.23 -17.95
C ILE A 48 13.96 23.13 -16.89
N TRP A 49 13.82 21.87 -17.33
CA TRP A 49 13.58 20.74 -16.43
C TRP A 49 14.84 20.23 -15.73
N TYR A 50 16.01 20.62 -16.22
CA TYR A 50 17.32 20.32 -15.64
C TYR A 50 18.18 21.59 -15.59
N THR A 51 19.50 21.45 -15.66
CA THR A 51 20.41 22.59 -15.57
C THR A 51 20.26 23.53 -16.78
N PRO A 52 20.19 24.85 -16.58
CA PRO A 52 20.30 25.57 -15.30
C PRO A 52 18.95 25.76 -14.55
N GLY A 53 17.80 25.62 -15.22
CA GLY A 53 16.48 25.98 -14.68
C GLY A 53 16.09 25.27 -13.38
N VAL A 54 16.47 24.01 -13.20
CA VAL A 54 16.17 23.21 -11.99
C VAL A 54 16.73 23.83 -10.70
N ALA A 55 17.71 24.73 -10.78
CA ALA A 55 18.25 25.43 -9.62
C ALA A 55 17.20 26.30 -8.91
N GLU A 56 16.29 26.95 -9.66
CA GLU A 56 15.29 27.86 -9.09
C GLU A 56 14.30 27.16 -8.14
N PRO A 57 13.61 26.06 -8.51
CA PRO A 57 12.77 25.35 -7.55
C PRO A 57 13.57 24.78 -6.37
N CYS A 58 14.83 24.36 -6.57
CA CYS A 58 15.69 23.93 -5.46
C CYS A 58 15.95 25.06 -4.45
N LEU A 59 16.30 26.26 -4.92
CA LEU A 59 16.53 27.43 -4.08
C LEU A 59 15.24 27.91 -3.39
N ASP A 60 14.09 27.81 -4.06
CA ASP A 60 12.79 28.14 -3.46
C ASP A 60 12.42 27.15 -2.33
N ILE A 61 12.62 25.84 -2.54
CA ILE A 61 12.45 24.81 -1.49
C ILE A 61 13.43 25.04 -0.34
N GLN A 62 14.67 25.45 -0.63
CA GLN A 62 15.66 25.77 0.41
C GLN A 62 15.17 26.92 1.31
N LYS A 63 14.57 27.96 0.73
CA LYS A 63 14.00 29.11 1.47
C LYS A 63 12.72 28.73 2.23
N ASN A 64 11.87 27.90 1.63
CA ASN A 64 10.64 27.41 2.23
C ASN A 64 10.42 25.92 1.93
N LYS A 65 10.71 25.06 2.90
CA LYS A 65 10.63 23.60 2.74
C LYS A 65 9.26 23.10 2.27
N ASN A 66 8.16 23.79 2.59
CA ASN A 66 6.81 23.38 2.18
C ASN A 66 6.59 23.50 0.66
N LYS A 67 7.39 24.30 -0.05
CA LYS A 67 7.36 24.40 -1.51
C LYS A 67 7.70 23.08 -2.22
N VAL A 68 8.23 22.09 -1.49
CA VAL A 68 8.44 20.73 -2.03
C VAL A 68 7.13 20.11 -2.55
N TYR A 69 5.99 20.44 -1.95
CA TYR A 69 4.67 19.95 -2.40
C TYR A 69 4.13 20.67 -3.64
N GLU A 70 4.66 21.84 -3.96
CA GLU A 70 4.31 22.59 -5.17
C GLU A 70 5.23 22.22 -6.34
N HIS A 71 6.53 22.08 -6.07
CA HIS A 71 7.56 21.92 -7.11
C HIS A 71 7.90 20.47 -7.46
N THR A 72 7.39 19.48 -6.71
CA THR A 72 7.77 18.08 -6.89
C THR A 72 6.58 17.13 -6.84
N ASN A 73 6.82 15.86 -7.19
CA ASN A 73 5.81 14.81 -7.10
C ASN A 73 5.39 14.46 -5.66
N LYS A 74 6.07 14.96 -4.62
CA LYS A 74 5.87 14.55 -3.21
C LYS A 74 4.40 14.47 -2.81
N GLY A 75 3.59 15.47 -3.20
CA GLY A 75 2.17 15.54 -2.85
C GLY A 75 1.30 14.38 -3.38
N ASN A 76 1.72 13.70 -4.44
CA ASN A 76 1.01 12.56 -5.03
C ASN A 76 1.84 11.25 -4.96
N PHE A 77 2.91 11.21 -4.18
CA PHE A 77 3.86 10.10 -4.20
C PHE A 77 3.92 9.33 -2.89
N VAL A 78 3.54 8.06 -2.92
CA VAL A 78 3.48 7.17 -1.76
C VAL A 78 4.56 6.09 -1.85
N ALA A 79 5.23 5.81 -0.73
CA ALA A 79 6.11 4.65 -0.62
C ALA A 79 5.33 3.44 -0.11
N ILE A 80 5.42 2.31 -0.82
CA ILE A 80 4.90 1.02 -0.36
C ILE A 80 6.07 0.28 0.28
N ILE A 81 6.10 0.25 1.62
CA ILE A 81 7.20 -0.30 2.40
C ILE A 81 6.84 -1.71 2.88
N SER A 82 7.72 -2.67 2.59
CA SER A 82 7.63 -4.03 3.11
C SER A 82 9.01 -4.60 3.42
N ASP A 83 9.08 -5.58 4.30
CA ASP A 83 10.28 -6.42 4.49
C ASP A 83 10.07 -7.86 3.97
N GLY A 84 8.88 -8.15 3.44
CA GLY A 84 8.50 -9.47 2.92
C GLY A 84 8.31 -10.55 3.99
N THR A 85 8.11 -10.17 5.26
CA THR A 85 7.97 -11.15 6.36
C THR A 85 6.56 -11.72 6.51
N ARG A 86 5.55 -11.13 5.88
CA ARG A 86 4.18 -11.66 5.88
C ARG A 86 3.46 -11.43 4.55
N VAL A 87 4.05 -11.92 3.47
CA VAL A 87 3.48 -11.75 2.12
C VAL A 87 2.28 -12.68 1.93
N LEU A 88 1.07 -12.11 1.90
CA LEU A 88 -0.17 -12.86 1.69
C LEU A 88 -0.29 -14.08 2.66
N SER A 89 -0.60 -15.26 2.12
CA SER A 89 -0.57 -16.53 2.84
C SER A 89 0.79 -17.24 2.81
N LEU A 90 1.78 -16.69 2.11
CA LEU A 90 3.09 -17.30 1.89
C LEU A 90 4.02 -17.15 3.09
N GLY A 91 3.76 -16.17 3.96
CA GLY A 91 4.57 -15.90 5.15
C GLY A 91 5.84 -15.14 4.81
N ASP A 92 6.93 -15.50 5.49
CA ASP A 92 8.23 -14.86 5.32
C ASP A 92 8.97 -15.45 4.12
N ILE A 93 8.90 -14.75 3.00
CA ILE A 93 9.56 -15.13 1.73
C ILE A 93 10.68 -14.15 1.36
N GLY A 94 10.92 -13.16 2.23
CA GLY A 94 11.94 -12.13 2.06
C GLY A 94 11.58 -11.03 1.04
N PRO A 95 12.35 -9.94 1.05
CA PRO A 95 12.02 -8.70 0.35
C PRO A 95 11.98 -8.85 -1.17
N LYS A 96 12.87 -9.66 -1.75
CA LYS A 96 12.92 -9.87 -3.21
C LYS A 96 11.68 -10.59 -3.72
N ALA A 97 11.22 -11.61 -2.99
CA ALA A 97 10.03 -12.37 -3.37
C ALA A 97 8.73 -11.61 -3.08
N ALA A 98 8.77 -10.58 -2.24
CA ALA A 98 7.65 -9.68 -1.98
C ALA A 98 7.42 -8.64 -3.09
N LEU A 99 8.46 -8.27 -3.86
CA LEU A 99 8.38 -7.22 -4.88
C LEU A 99 7.20 -7.35 -5.85
N PRO A 100 6.85 -8.55 -6.37
CA PRO A 100 5.68 -8.67 -7.24
C PRO A 100 4.37 -8.24 -6.57
N VAL A 101 4.20 -8.47 -5.27
CA VAL A 101 3.02 -8.00 -4.54
C VAL A 101 3.06 -6.48 -4.38
N MET A 102 4.22 -5.93 -4.00
CA MET A 102 4.38 -4.49 -3.80
C MET A 102 4.19 -3.68 -5.09
N GLU A 103 4.72 -4.14 -6.22
CA GLU A 103 4.42 -3.55 -7.53
C GLU A 103 2.94 -3.63 -7.87
N GLY A 104 2.27 -4.73 -7.49
CA GLY A 104 0.83 -4.91 -7.70
C GLY A 104 0.03 -3.88 -6.91
N LYS A 105 0.41 -3.64 -5.66
CA LYS A 105 -0.14 -2.55 -4.84
C LYS A 105 0.11 -1.19 -5.50
N GLY A 106 1.32 -0.94 -6.02
CA GLY A 106 1.64 0.29 -6.75
C GLY A 106 0.74 0.52 -7.97
N MET A 107 0.49 -0.53 -8.75
CA MET A 107 -0.44 -0.50 -9.88
C MET A 107 -1.87 -0.16 -9.43
N LEU A 108 -2.35 -0.70 -8.31
CA LEU A 108 -3.69 -0.42 -7.77
C LEU A 108 -3.81 1.04 -7.28
N PHE A 109 -2.80 1.56 -6.56
CA PHE A 109 -2.74 2.96 -6.16
C PHE A 109 -2.88 3.90 -7.36
N LYS A 110 -2.14 3.62 -8.45
CA LYS A 110 -2.18 4.43 -9.67
C LYS A 110 -3.52 4.28 -10.40
N TYR A 111 -3.95 3.05 -10.67
CA TYR A 111 -5.10 2.78 -11.54
C TYR A 111 -6.44 3.13 -10.88
N LEU A 112 -6.61 2.83 -9.58
CA LEU A 112 -7.86 3.07 -8.87
C LEU A 112 -7.89 4.41 -8.14
N GLY A 113 -6.74 4.89 -7.68
CA GLY A 113 -6.64 6.09 -6.83
C GLY A 113 -6.00 7.30 -7.50
N GLY A 114 -5.39 7.16 -8.68
CA GLY A 114 -4.61 8.25 -9.30
C GLY A 114 -3.33 8.61 -8.52
N VAL A 115 -2.91 7.77 -7.57
CA VAL A 115 -1.76 8.01 -6.69
C VAL A 115 -0.53 7.34 -7.28
N ASP A 116 0.56 8.10 -7.45
CA ASP A 116 1.83 7.49 -7.83
C ASP A 116 2.39 6.76 -6.60
N ALA A 117 2.69 5.47 -6.72
CA ALA A 117 3.19 4.68 -5.60
C ALA A 117 4.37 3.81 -6.02
N PHE A 118 5.42 3.81 -5.20
CA PHE A 118 6.67 3.11 -5.51
C PHE A 118 6.98 2.03 -4.47
N PRO A 119 7.25 0.78 -4.91
CA PRO A 119 7.56 -0.32 -4.02
C PRO A 119 8.99 -0.24 -3.49
N ILE A 120 9.16 -0.37 -2.17
CA ILE A 120 10.45 -0.40 -1.49
C ILE A 120 10.44 -1.60 -0.52
N CYS A 121 11.06 -2.69 -0.97
CA CYS A 121 11.29 -3.86 -0.11
C CYS A 121 12.64 -3.73 0.60
N LEU A 122 12.62 -3.64 1.93
CA LEU A 122 13.80 -3.46 2.76
C LEU A 122 14.43 -4.81 3.13
N ASN A 123 15.75 -4.94 2.96
CA ASN A 123 16.49 -6.16 3.30
C ASN A 123 16.93 -6.20 4.76
N THR A 124 15.99 -5.94 5.66
CA THR A 124 16.15 -6.06 7.11
C THR A 124 14.86 -6.58 7.73
N LYS A 125 14.98 -7.24 8.88
CA LYS A 125 13.83 -7.67 9.70
C LYS A 125 13.74 -6.90 11.01
N ASP A 126 14.72 -6.06 11.30
CA ASP A 126 14.77 -5.25 12.51
C ASP A 126 13.77 -4.08 12.38
N PRO A 127 12.81 -3.96 13.30
CA PRO A 127 11.83 -2.88 13.22
C PRO A 127 12.44 -1.47 13.34
N ASP A 128 13.49 -1.27 14.12
CA ASP A 128 14.11 0.04 14.29
C ASP A 128 14.93 0.45 13.06
N GLU A 129 15.54 -0.52 12.36
CA GLU A 129 16.15 -0.28 11.06
C GLU A 129 15.11 0.09 10.00
N ILE A 130 13.94 -0.58 9.99
CA ILE A 130 12.82 -0.23 9.10
C ILE A 130 12.33 1.19 9.40
N ILE A 131 12.09 1.52 10.66
CA ILE A 131 11.66 2.86 11.08
C ILE A 131 12.67 3.92 10.61
N THR A 132 13.96 3.66 10.83
CA THR A 132 15.06 4.55 10.44
C THR A 132 15.09 4.74 8.91
N ALA A 133 15.00 3.66 8.15
CA ALA A 133 14.96 3.72 6.69
C ALA A 133 13.76 4.54 6.20
N VAL A 134 12.56 4.32 6.76
CA VAL A 134 11.37 5.11 6.40
C VAL A 134 11.59 6.59 6.71
N LYS A 135 12.13 6.93 7.89
CA LYS A 135 12.45 8.32 8.27
C LYS A 135 13.38 9.00 7.27
N TRP A 136 14.37 8.29 6.73
CA TRP A 136 15.26 8.83 5.70
C TRP A 136 14.56 9.05 4.36
N LEU A 137 13.51 8.28 4.05
CA LEU A 137 12.76 8.39 2.79
C LEU A 137 11.70 9.49 2.82
N VAL A 138 11.28 9.96 4.00
CA VAL A 138 10.21 10.96 4.17
C VAL A 138 10.36 12.18 3.28
N PRO A 139 11.54 12.79 3.06
CA PRO A 139 11.65 13.96 2.17
C PRO A 139 11.03 13.74 0.78
N THR A 140 11.13 12.53 0.23
CA THR A 140 10.65 12.17 -1.11
C THR A 140 9.14 11.91 -1.20
N PHE A 141 8.55 11.30 -0.17
CA PHE A 141 7.19 10.79 -0.22
C PHE A 141 6.21 11.67 0.55
N GLY A 142 4.98 11.80 0.06
CA GLY A 142 3.88 12.48 0.74
C GLY A 142 3.07 11.57 1.66
N GLY A 143 3.26 10.25 1.57
CA GLY A 143 2.65 9.27 2.46
C GLY A 143 3.39 7.93 2.44
N ILE A 144 3.19 7.14 3.49
CA ILE A 144 3.78 5.80 3.66
C ILE A 144 2.66 4.76 3.80
N ASN A 145 2.71 3.73 2.95
CA ASN A 145 1.89 2.53 3.06
C ASN A 145 2.76 1.35 3.49
N LEU A 146 2.61 0.90 4.73
CA LEU A 146 3.20 -0.34 5.23
C LEU A 146 2.39 -1.54 4.75
N GLU A 147 3.07 -2.56 4.25
CA GLU A 147 2.45 -3.71 3.60
C GLU A 147 3.17 -5.03 3.95
N ASP A 148 2.42 -6.09 4.24
CA ASP A 148 2.93 -7.46 4.38
C ASP A 148 4.09 -7.60 5.41
N ILE A 149 4.00 -6.85 6.53
CA ILE A 149 4.96 -6.92 7.65
C ILE A 149 4.40 -7.82 8.76
N ALA A 150 5.21 -8.75 9.25
CA ALA A 150 4.78 -9.70 10.27
C ALA A 150 4.40 -9.04 11.61
N LYS A 151 3.39 -9.61 12.26
CA LYS A 151 3.09 -9.34 13.68
C LYS A 151 4.16 -10.00 14.58
N PRO A 152 4.47 -9.45 15.76
CA PRO A 152 3.89 -8.23 16.35
C PRO A 152 4.58 -6.92 15.90
N LYS A 153 5.73 -6.98 15.23
CA LYS A 153 6.53 -5.79 14.91
C LYS A 153 5.79 -4.76 14.05
N CYS A 154 4.86 -5.19 13.21
CA CYS A 154 4.06 -4.28 12.38
C CYS A 154 3.24 -3.27 13.19
N PHE A 155 2.83 -3.62 14.42
CA PHE A 155 2.14 -2.68 15.32
C PHE A 155 3.09 -1.60 15.83
N TYR A 156 4.27 -2.02 16.30
CA TYR A 156 5.30 -1.12 16.81
C TYR A 156 5.81 -0.17 15.73
N ILE A 157 6.08 -0.68 14.53
CA ILE A 157 6.53 0.13 13.38
C ILE A 157 5.47 1.19 13.03
N LEU A 158 4.20 0.78 12.91
CA LEU A 158 3.10 1.70 12.60
C LEU A 158 2.96 2.80 13.66
N GLU A 159 2.94 2.41 14.94
CA GLU A 159 2.77 3.33 16.06
C GLU A 159 3.92 4.36 16.11
N ARG A 160 5.17 3.90 16.01
CA ARG A 160 6.36 4.77 16.02
C ARG A 160 6.34 5.74 14.85
N LEU A 161 6.07 5.25 13.64
CA LEU A 161 6.05 6.09 12.45
C LEU A 161 4.91 7.11 12.46
N GLN A 162 3.71 6.75 12.93
CA GLN A 162 2.60 7.71 13.08
C GLN A 162 2.89 8.79 14.13
N LYS A 163 3.69 8.49 15.16
CA LYS A 163 4.08 9.47 16.19
C LYS A 163 5.24 10.38 15.76
N GLU A 164 6.16 9.86 14.95
CA GLU A 164 7.42 10.54 14.64
C GLU A 164 7.46 11.25 13.29
N LEU A 165 6.55 10.92 12.37
CA LEU A 165 6.54 11.51 11.03
C LEU A 165 5.49 12.64 10.91
N ASP A 166 5.81 13.60 10.06
CA ASP A 166 4.96 14.73 9.67
C ASP A 166 4.05 14.42 8.45
N ILE A 167 4.19 13.22 7.87
CA ILE A 167 3.37 12.72 6.76
C ILE A 167 2.48 11.55 7.21
N PRO A 168 1.34 11.31 6.55
CA PRO A 168 0.47 10.19 6.89
C PRO A 168 1.18 8.83 6.71
N VAL A 169 1.03 7.98 7.72
CA VAL A 169 1.49 6.60 7.72
C VAL A 169 0.31 5.68 7.97
N TRP A 170 0.19 4.68 7.10
CA TRP A 170 -0.90 3.72 7.07
C TRP A 170 -0.34 2.31 7.00
N HIS A 171 -1.04 1.33 7.57
CA HIS A 171 -0.77 -0.09 7.33
C HIS A 171 -2.01 -0.80 6.77
N ASP A 172 -1.92 -1.33 5.55
CA ASP A 172 -3.10 -1.81 4.81
C ASP A 172 -3.70 -3.09 5.39
N ASP A 173 -2.85 -4.05 5.75
CA ASP A 173 -3.29 -5.29 6.40
C ASP A 173 -3.95 -5.07 7.77
N GLN A 174 -3.77 -3.89 8.37
CA GLN A 174 -4.38 -3.50 9.63
C GLN A 174 -5.62 -2.63 9.39
N GLN A 175 -5.39 -1.39 8.96
CA GLN A 175 -6.43 -0.36 8.88
C GLN A 175 -7.30 -0.55 7.63
N GLY A 176 -6.70 -0.85 6.48
CA GLY A 176 -7.43 -1.11 5.24
C GLY A 176 -8.39 -2.28 5.38
N THR A 177 -7.89 -3.42 5.87
CA THR A 177 -8.70 -4.61 6.12
C THR A 177 -9.85 -4.34 7.10
N ALA A 178 -9.59 -3.60 8.18
CA ALA A 178 -10.60 -3.25 9.17
C ALA A 178 -11.71 -2.36 8.59
N LEU A 179 -11.34 -1.34 7.81
CA LEU A 179 -12.30 -0.39 7.24
C LEU A 179 -13.21 -1.04 6.20
N VAL A 180 -12.67 -1.87 5.30
CA VAL A 180 -13.51 -2.57 4.30
C VAL A 180 -14.40 -3.62 4.95
N THR A 181 -13.93 -4.27 6.02
CA THR A 181 -14.72 -5.23 6.80
C THR A 181 -15.85 -4.54 7.55
N LEU A 182 -15.57 -3.39 8.18
CA LEU A 182 -16.59 -2.57 8.84
C LEU A 182 -17.64 -2.07 7.83
N ALA A 183 -17.23 -1.60 6.65
CA ALA A 183 -18.16 -1.18 5.60
C ALA A 183 -19.07 -2.34 5.14
N GLY A 184 -18.49 -3.54 4.99
CA GLY A 184 -19.24 -4.76 4.70
C GLY A 184 -20.23 -5.11 5.80
N LEU A 185 -19.82 -5.04 7.08
CA LEU A 185 -20.68 -5.28 8.23
C LEU A 185 -21.85 -4.29 8.30
N ILE A 186 -21.59 -3.00 8.16
CA ILE A 186 -22.64 -1.95 8.12
C ILE A 186 -23.67 -2.27 7.03
N SER A 187 -23.21 -2.70 5.85
CA SER A 187 -24.09 -3.05 4.74
C SER A 187 -24.90 -4.32 5.03
N ALA A 188 -24.26 -5.35 5.61
CA ALA A 188 -24.92 -6.59 5.98
C ALA A 188 -26.02 -6.36 7.03
N LEU A 189 -25.74 -5.54 8.04
CA LEU A 189 -26.69 -5.18 9.09
C LEU A 189 -27.95 -4.49 8.53
N LYS A 190 -27.79 -3.61 7.53
CA LYS A 190 -28.92 -3.00 6.81
C LYS A 190 -29.78 -4.04 6.08
N VAL A 191 -29.15 -5.04 5.48
CA VAL A 191 -29.87 -6.10 4.74
C VAL A 191 -30.71 -6.98 5.68
N VAL A 192 -30.21 -7.25 6.88
CA VAL A 192 -30.90 -8.10 7.87
C VAL A 192 -31.71 -7.31 8.91
N ASP A 193 -31.81 -5.99 8.75
CA ASP A 193 -32.49 -5.05 9.65
C ASP A 193 -32.07 -5.20 11.12
N LYS A 194 -30.76 -5.21 11.37
CA LYS A 194 -30.18 -5.28 12.73
C LYS A 194 -29.32 -4.05 13.02
N LYS A 195 -29.26 -3.66 14.29
CA LYS A 195 -28.34 -2.60 14.75
C LYS A 195 -26.99 -3.18 15.16
N MET A 196 -25.95 -2.35 15.06
CA MET A 196 -24.57 -2.72 15.40
C MET A 196 -24.42 -3.12 16.88
N GLU A 197 -25.13 -2.42 17.78
CA GLU A 197 -25.11 -2.69 19.23
C GLU A 197 -25.82 -3.99 19.64
N ASP A 198 -26.69 -4.54 18.78
CA ASP A 198 -27.55 -5.69 19.09
C ASP A 198 -26.99 -7.04 18.60
N VAL A 199 -25.83 -7.03 17.91
CA VAL A 199 -25.24 -8.24 17.31
C VAL A 199 -24.04 -8.77 18.09
N SER A 200 -23.95 -10.09 18.18
CA SER A 200 -22.74 -10.77 18.66
C SER A 200 -21.78 -11.02 17.49
N ILE A 201 -20.50 -10.69 17.67
CA ILE A 201 -19.51 -10.74 16.59
C ILE A 201 -18.32 -11.60 17.02
N THR A 202 -18.20 -12.79 16.42
CA THR A 202 -17.07 -13.69 16.69
C THR A 202 -15.91 -13.45 15.72
N PHE A 203 -14.73 -13.14 16.25
CA PHE A 203 -13.49 -13.08 15.47
C PHE A 203 -12.71 -14.39 15.56
N ILE A 204 -12.45 -15.03 14.42
CA ILE A 204 -11.59 -16.23 14.36
C ILE A 204 -10.15 -15.81 14.02
N GLY A 205 -9.33 -15.68 15.06
CA GLY A 205 -7.90 -15.36 14.98
C GLY A 205 -7.54 -13.96 15.50
N ALA A 206 -6.36 -13.83 16.11
CA ALA A 206 -5.83 -12.58 16.68
C ALA A 206 -4.55 -12.14 15.93
N GLY A 207 -4.73 -11.69 14.68
CA GLY A 207 -3.66 -11.16 13.83
C GLY A 207 -3.76 -9.65 13.63
N ALA A 208 -2.82 -9.09 12.85
CA ALA A 208 -2.77 -7.67 12.50
C ALA A 208 -4.13 -7.14 12.01
N ALA A 209 -4.75 -7.87 11.08
CA ALA A 209 -6.08 -7.60 10.56
C ALA A 209 -7.17 -7.66 11.65
N ASN A 210 -7.44 -8.84 12.23
CA ASN A 210 -8.57 -9.00 13.15
C ASN A 210 -8.50 -8.14 14.40
N ILE A 211 -7.29 -7.87 14.93
CA ILE A 211 -7.14 -6.94 16.07
C ILE A 211 -7.62 -5.55 15.67
N ASN A 212 -7.30 -5.08 14.48
CA ASN A 212 -7.81 -3.80 13.97
C ASN A 212 -9.28 -3.87 13.58
N CYS A 213 -9.77 -4.97 13.00
CA CYS A 213 -11.20 -5.15 12.73
C CYS A 213 -12.01 -5.01 14.02
N ALA A 214 -11.61 -5.70 15.10
CA ALA A 214 -12.25 -5.59 16.41
C ALA A 214 -12.20 -4.13 16.92
N LYS A 215 -11.03 -3.48 16.89
CA LYS A 215 -10.87 -2.08 17.29
C LYS A 215 -11.83 -1.14 16.56
N TYR A 216 -11.88 -1.18 15.21
CA TYR A 216 -12.72 -0.29 14.42
C TYR A 216 -14.21 -0.62 14.52
N ILE A 217 -14.57 -1.90 14.65
CA ILE A 217 -15.95 -2.33 14.87
C ILE A 217 -16.45 -1.89 16.26
N MET A 218 -15.62 -1.96 17.30
CA MET A 218 -15.93 -1.41 18.62
C MET A 218 -16.07 0.11 18.58
N LEU A 219 -15.17 0.82 17.87
CA LEU A 219 -15.27 2.27 17.66
C LEU A 219 -16.56 2.67 16.91
N ALA A 220 -17.09 1.78 16.07
CA ALA A 220 -18.34 1.97 15.35
C ALA A 220 -19.60 1.63 16.18
N GLY A 221 -19.44 1.24 17.45
CA GLY A 221 -20.54 1.05 18.40
C GLY A 221 -20.91 -0.42 18.70
N ALA A 222 -20.19 -1.40 18.16
CA ALA A 222 -20.41 -2.79 18.53
C ALA A 222 -19.79 -3.12 19.90
N ASN A 223 -20.33 -4.13 20.57
CA ASN A 223 -19.70 -4.81 21.71
C ASN A 223 -19.49 -6.29 21.36
N PRO A 224 -18.40 -6.63 20.62
CA PRO A 224 -18.18 -7.95 20.02
C PRO A 224 -18.10 -9.12 21.01
#